data_AF-A0A9J6H4K8-F1
#
_entry.id   AF-A0A9J6H4K8-F1
#
_cell.length_a   1.000
_cell.length_b   1.000
_cell.length_c   1.000
_cell.angle_alpha   90.00
_cell.angle_beta   90.00
_cell.angle_gamma   90.00
#
_symmetry.space_group_name_H-M   'P 1'
#
loop_
_entity.id
_entity.type
_entity.pdbx_description
1 polymer ?
#
loop_
_entity_poly.entity_id
_entity_poly.type
_entity_poly.pdbx_seq_one_letter_code
_entity_poly.pdbx_strand_id
1 'polypeptide(L)'
;MEENFGKEDGRKPEKLKKKAINLCESMGLDSLTKSIMSPSGLSLCAFFSAKTHQDGCPFRLIVSEKRSWQNEMGRYLQKDLSLIPIKDPFL
;
A
#
# COMPACT_ATOMS: atom_id res chain seq x y z
N MET A 1 28.68 3.34 -3.14
CA MET A 1 27.23 3.52 -3.37
C MET A 1 26.59 3.12 -2.05
N GLU A 2 26.26 4.08 -1.19
CA GLU A 2 25.65 3.81 0.10
C GLU A 2 24.20 3.36 -0.09
N GLU A 3 23.89 2.15 0.37
CA GLU A 3 22.51 1.66 0.44
C GLU A 3 21.77 2.44 1.53
N ASN A 4 21.05 3.50 1.13
CA ASN A 4 20.21 4.34 1.97
C ASN A 4 18.91 3.66 2.45
N PHE A 5 18.75 2.35 2.25
CA PHE A 5 17.63 1.62 2.81
C PHE A 5 17.96 1.28 4.26
N GLY A 6 17.54 2.15 5.18
CA GLY A 6 17.64 1.90 6.61
C GLY A 6 17.14 0.48 6.95
N LYS A 7 17.87 -0.20 7.85
CA LYS A 7 17.53 -1.55 8.32
C LYS A 7 16.02 -1.65 8.53
N GLU A 8 15.40 -2.61 7.83
CA GLU A 8 14.02 -3.01 8.06
C GLU A 8 13.84 -3.22 9.56
N ASP A 9 13.21 -2.26 10.25
CA ASP A 9 12.77 -2.45 11.63
C ASP A 9 11.84 -3.65 11.54
N GLY A 10 12.26 -4.84 12.01
CA GLY A 10 11.74 -6.18 11.70
C GLY A 10 10.27 -6.43 12.07
N ARG A 11 9.40 -5.50 11.72
CA ARG A 11 7.98 -5.44 11.93
C ARG A 11 7.35 -6.26 10.84
N LYS A 12 7.11 -7.52 11.20
CA LYS A 12 6.28 -8.45 10.44
C LYS A 12 4.99 -7.77 9.93
N PRO A 13 4.69 -7.79 8.62
CA PRO A 13 3.51 -7.14 8.03
C PRO A 13 2.19 -7.46 8.72
N GLU A 14 2.07 -8.66 9.30
CA GLU A 14 0.93 -9.12 10.11
C GLU A 14 0.75 -8.25 11.35
N LYS A 15 1.84 -7.89 12.03
CA LYS A 15 1.81 -7.00 13.20
C LYS A 15 1.35 -5.60 12.81
N LEU A 16 1.75 -5.12 11.63
CA LEU A 16 1.32 -3.81 11.11
C LEU A 16 -0.17 -3.83 10.76
N LYS A 17 -0.63 -4.87 10.05
CA LYS A 17 -2.07 -5.05 9.76
C LYS A 17 -2.89 -5.08 11.04
N LYS A 18 -2.45 -5.82 12.07
CA LYS A 18 -3.13 -5.89 13.36
C LYS A 18 -3.19 -4.53 14.06
N LYS A 19 -2.09 -3.77 14.04
CA LYS A 19 -2.08 -2.40 14.59
C LYS A 19 -3.06 -1.47 13.86
N ALA A 20 -3.14 -1.58 12.54
CA ALA A 20 -4.08 -0.81 11.73
C ALA A 20 -5.54 -1.17 12.06
N ILE A 21 -5.86 -2.46 12.19
CA ILE A 21 -7.18 -2.93 12.62
C ILE A 21 -7.55 -2.36 13.99
N ASN A 22 -6.68 -2.52 14.99
CA ASN A 22 -6.91 -2.00 16.34
C ASN A 22 -7.13 -0.47 16.35
N LEU A 23 -6.39 0.27 15.52
CA LEU A 23 -6.56 1.72 15.38
C LEU A 23 -7.96 2.05 14.82
N CYS A 24 -8.37 1.40 13.72
CA CYS A 24 -9.69 1.60 13.14
C CYS A 24 -10.81 1.25 14.12
N GLU A 25 -10.68 0.16 14.87
CA GLU A 25 -11.63 -0.21 15.94
C GLU A 25 -11.70 0.85 17.04
N SER A 26 -10.56 1.36 17.51
CA SER A 26 -10.52 2.41 18.54
C SER A 26 -11.15 3.73 18.09
N MET A 27 -11.20 3.96 16.77
CA MET A 27 -11.80 5.14 16.15
C MET A 27 -13.27 4.91 15.73
N GLY A 28 -13.83 3.72 15.97
CA GLY A 28 -15.20 3.38 15.58
C GLY A 28 -15.42 3.25 14.06
N LEU A 29 -14.36 2.94 13.30
CA LEU A 29 -14.39 2.87 11.84
C LEU A 29 -14.78 1.47 11.33
N ASP A 30 -15.93 0.95 11.78
CA ASP A 30 -16.34 -0.45 11.57
C ASP A 30 -16.33 -0.91 10.12
N SER A 31 -16.78 -0.06 9.19
CA SER A 31 -16.78 -0.38 7.76
C SER A 31 -15.36 -0.51 7.22
N LEU A 32 -14.45 0.37 7.64
CA LEU A 32 -13.06 0.33 7.22
C LEU A 32 -12.34 -0.88 7.82
N THR A 33 -12.61 -1.19 9.08
CA THR A 33 -12.09 -2.39 9.75
C THR A 33 -12.44 -3.65 8.97
N LYS A 34 -13.72 -3.83 8.59
CA LYS A 34 -14.17 -4.96 7.77
C LYS A 34 -13.45 -5.01 6.41
N SER A 35 -13.32 -3.87 5.75
CA SER A 35 -12.60 -3.77 4.47
C SER A 35 -11.12 -4.11 4.59
N ILE A 36 -10.43 -3.71 5.66
CA ILE A 36 -9.01 -4.02 5.90
C ILE A 36 -8.81 -5.50 6.26
N MET A 37 -9.77 -6.13 6.92
CA MET A 37 -9.70 -7.55 7.29
C MET A 37 -9.85 -8.48 6.09
N SER A 38 -10.71 -8.14 5.13
CA SER A 38 -11.07 -8.99 3.99
C SER A 38 -9.91 -9.40 3.06
N PRO A 39 -8.95 -8.53 2.69
CA PRO A 39 -7.86 -8.87 1.80
C PRO A 39 -6.88 -9.89 2.40
N SER A 40 -6.50 -10.88 1.59
CA SER A 40 -5.56 -11.94 1.98
C SER A 40 -4.08 -11.53 1.89
N GLY A 41 -3.77 -10.45 1.16
CA GLY A 41 -2.43 -9.91 1.05
C GLY A 41 -2.05 -9.07 2.26
N LEU A 42 -0.84 -9.31 2.78
CA LEU A 42 -0.28 -8.57 3.91
C LEU A 42 0.50 -7.33 3.49
N SER A 43 0.91 -7.26 2.23
CA SER A 43 1.72 -6.20 1.65
C SER A 43 1.41 -6.05 0.15
N LEU A 44 2.05 -5.08 -0.49
CA LEU A 44 2.10 -4.95 -1.94
C LEU A 44 2.64 -6.24 -2.59
N CYS A 45 2.02 -6.66 -3.69
CA CYS A 45 2.44 -7.81 -4.46
C CYS A 45 3.32 -7.35 -5.63
N ALA A 46 4.54 -7.89 -5.71
CA ALA A 46 5.46 -7.60 -6.79
C ALA A 46 5.57 -8.83 -7.71
N PHE A 47 5.42 -8.64 -9.03
CA PHE A 47 5.56 -9.70 -10.02
C PHE A 47 6.21 -9.18 -11.29
N PHE A 48 6.95 -10.05 -11.98
CA PHE A 48 7.60 -9.71 -13.23
C PHE A 48 6.69 -10.03 -14.42
N SER A 49 6.73 -9.17 -15.43
CA SER A 49 6.09 -9.41 -16.71
C SER A 49 7.06 -9.05 -17.82
N ALA A 50 7.13 -9.86 -18.87
CA ALA A 50 7.98 -9.56 -20.00
C ALA A 50 7.30 -8.52 -20.91
N LYS A 51 8.08 -7.60 -21.51
CA LYS A 51 7.60 -6.71 -22.56
C LYS A 51 7.82 -7.39 -23.92
N THR A 52 6.80 -8.13 -24.36
CA THR A 52 6.84 -8.93 -25.60
C THR A 52 6.91 -8.12 -26.89
N HIS A 53 6.72 -6.80 -26.82
CA HIS A 53 6.77 -5.89 -27.98
C HIS A 53 8.13 -5.18 -28.12
N GLN A 54 9.12 -5.48 -27.29
CA GLN A 54 10.45 -4.86 -27.33
C GLN A 54 11.50 -5.94 -27.62
N ASP A 55 12.48 -5.61 -28.46
CA ASP A 55 13.62 -6.48 -28.72
C ASP A 55 14.34 -6.84 -27.42
N GLY A 56 14.74 -8.11 -27.29
CA GLY A 56 15.33 -8.64 -26.06
C GLY A 56 14.32 -8.96 -24.95
N CYS A 57 13.03 -8.68 -25.15
CA CYS A 57 11.93 -9.06 -24.24
C CYS A 57 12.21 -8.69 -22.75
N PRO A 58 12.51 -7.42 -22.44
CA PRO A 58 12.93 -7.03 -21.10
C PRO A 58 11.83 -7.28 -20.06
N PHE A 59 12.23 -7.76 -18.89
CA PHE A 59 11.34 -7.88 -17.74
C PHE A 59 11.03 -6.51 -17.15
N ARG A 60 9.75 -6.24 -16.89
CA ARG A 60 9.30 -5.15 -16.02
C ARG A 60 8.84 -5.74 -14.69
N LEU A 61 9.22 -5.10 -13.60
CA LEU A 61 8.61 -5.33 -12.30
C LEU A 61 7.29 -4.56 -12.25
N ILE A 62 6.22 -5.26 -11.88
CA ILE A 62 4.92 -4.66 -11.62
C ILE A 62 4.66 -4.78 -10.12
N VAL A 63 4.41 -3.64 -9.48
CA VAL A 63 3.95 -3.58 -8.09
C VAL A 63 2.45 -3.35 -8.10
N SER A 64 1.71 -4.18 -7.38
CA SER A 64 0.25 -4.14 -7.32
C SER A 64 -0.21 -4.11 -5.88
N GLU A 65 -1.11 -3.17 -5.59
CA GLU A 65 -1.79 -3.10 -4.30
C GLU A 65 -2.99 -4.06 -4.25
N LYS A 66 -3.29 -4.76 -5.34
CA LYS A 66 -4.43 -5.66 -5.47
C LYS A 66 -4.34 -6.73 -4.39
N ARG A 67 -5.40 -6.85 -3.58
CA ARG A 67 -5.51 -7.76 -2.42
C ARG A 67 -4.67 -7.37 -1.20
N SER A 68 -4.04 -6.19 -1.16
CA SER A 68 -3.42 -5.66 0.05
C SER A 68 -4.44 -4.90 0.90
N TRP A 69 -4.38 -5.07 2.22
CA TRP A 69 -5.16 -4.27 3.17
C TRP A 69 -4.77 -2.77 3.14
N GLN A 70 -3.56 -2.46 2.67
CA GLN A 70 -3.06 -1.09 2.54
C GLN A 70 -3.85 -0.27 1.52
N ASN A 71 -4.38 -0.90 0.47
CA ASN A 71 -5.21 -0.23 -0.54
C ASN A 71 -6.51 0.34 0.08
N GLU A 72 -7.17 -0.41 0.97
CA GLU A 72 -8.39 0.05 1.63
C GLU A 72 -8.12 1.23 2.57
N MET A 73 -7.02 1.17 3.33
CA MET A 73 -6.57 2.28 4.17
C MET A 73 -6.20 3.51 3.33
N GLY A 74 -5.44 3.32 2.25
CA GLY A 74 -5.01 4.38 1.35
C GLY A 74 -6.19 5.11 0.72
N ARG A 75 -7.20 4.38 0.24
CA ARG A 75 -8.43 4.96 -0.31
C ARG A 75 -9.22 5.75 0.72
N TYR A 76 -9.31 5.24 1.95
CA TYR A 76 -9.97 5.94 3.04
C TYR A 76 -9.29 7.30 3.32
N LEU A 77 -7.97 7.30 3.47
CA LEU A 77 -7.21 8.54 3.69
C LEU A 77 -7.29 9.49 2.49
N GLN A 78 -7.19 8.95 1.27
CA GLN A 78 -7.26 9.73 0.04
C GLN A 78 -8.57 10.51 -0.07
N LYS A 79 -9.69 9.94 0.40
CA LYS A 79 -10.99 10.63 0.40
C LYS A 79 -10.90 11.96 1.13
N ASP A 80 -10.34 11.97 2.33
CA ASP A 80 -10.26 13.19 3.13
C ASP A 80 -9.14 14.12 2.63
N LEU A 81 -8.00 13.56 2.23
CA LEU A 81 -6.89 14.33 1.64
C LEU A 81 -7.29 15.03 0.33
N SER A 82 -8.20 14.45 -0.46
CA SER A 82 -8.68 15.04 -1.72
C SER A 82 -9.52 16.30 -1.52
N LEU A 83 -10.04 16.52 -0.30
CA LEU A 83 -10.78 17.73 0.06
C LEU A 83 -9.85 18.88 0.45
N ILE A 84 -8.58 18.60 0.71
CA ILE A 84 -7.60 19.61 1.10
C ILE A 84 -7.09 20.28 -0.17
N PRO A 85 -7.30 21.61 -0.35
CA PRO A 85 -6.80 22.32 -1.51
C PRO A 85 -5.27 22.30 -1.48
N ILE A 86 -4.67 21.64 -2.46
CA ILE A 86 -3.24 21.61 -2.62
C ILE A 86 -2.79 23.00 -3.10
N LYS A 87 -2.12 23.73 -2.21
CA LYS A 87 -1.32 24.91 -2.60
C LYS A 87 0.07 24.42 -2.94
N ASP A 88 0.22 23.87 -4.15
CA ASP A 88 1.53 23.51 -4.66
C ASP A 88 2.08 24.71 -5.45
N PRO A 89 3.19 25.32 -5.01
CA PRO A 89 3.83 26.44 -5.72
C PRO A 89 4.58 26.00 -7.00
N PHE A 90 4.59 24.70 -7.32
CA PHE A 90 5.26 24.10 -8.47
C PHE A 90 4.35 23.27 -9.38
N LEU A 91 3.04 23.18 -9.08
CA LEU A 91 2.01 22.67 -10.00
C LEU A 91 1.53 23.77 -10.94
#